data_AF-A0A523YB76-F1
#
_entry.id   AF-A0A523YB76-F1
#
_cell.length_a   1.000
_cell.length_b   1.000
_cell.length_c   1.000
_cell.angle_alpha   90.00
_cell.angle_beta   90.00
_cell.angle_gamma   90.00
#
_symmetry.space_group_name_H-M   'P 1'
#
loop_
_entity.id
_entity.type
_entity.pdbx_description
1 polymer ?
#
loop_
_entity_poly.entity_id
_entity_poly.type
_entity_poly.pdbx_seq_one_letter_code
_entity_poly.pdbx_strand_id
1 'polypeptide(L)'
;WYSNDNLIKKNSLIKSRDMVVWYSHGNEIIENYGEHCRYSLHFMYAGKNFVRNNHYKFNSVGIFFMYSKDTVATGNVVKSSLGATGMGIGLKDVSNFTLKNNTVLYNAQGFYIDRSPFEPDTHNWIIGNKILYNSEALHFHSLSENNIIKDNIIMGNIEDIVNDSRGSKTNENEIVGNYWDNYEGFDKNGDNIGDTPHKVYQYADQLWVYNPDVKFFYGSPVISLLNFLAKLAPFSKPLFLLEDQKPKVKIEG
;
A
#
# COMPACT_ATOMS: atom_id res chain seq x y z
N TRP A 1 -20.35 10.65 -13.92
CA TRP A 1 -19.66 11.27 -15.07
C TRP A 1 -20.04 12.74 -15.06
N TYR A 2 -19.08 13.67 -15.13
CA TYR A 2 -19.31 15.12 -15.13
C TYR A 2 -20.36 15.58 -14.10
N SER A 3 -20.30 14.98 -12.91
CA SER A 3 -21.30 15.19 -11.88
C SER A 3 -20.57 15.38 -10.56
N ASN A 4 -20.86 16.49 -9.89
CA ASN A 4 -20.14 16.91 -8.71
C ASN A 4 -21.08 16.88 -7.50
N ASP A 5 -20.48 16.80 -6.31
CA ASP A 5 -21.17 16.97 -5.04
C ASP A 5 -22.33 15.96 -4.83
N ASN A 6 -22.16 14.75 -5.37
CA ASN A 6 -23.14 13.68 -5.22
C ASN A 6 -22.89 12.85 -3.97
N LEU A 7 -23.97 12.27 -3.45
CA LEU A 7 -23.91 11.23 -2.42
C LEU A 7 -24.21 9.85 -3.03
N ILE A 8 -23.20 8.98 -3.03
CA ILE A 8 -23.30 7.58 -3.42
C ILE A 8 -23.13 6.75 -2.16
N LYS A 9 -24.25 6.36 -1.56
CA LYS A 9 -24.26 5.71 -0.25
C LYS A 9 -25.00 4.38 -0.24
N LYS A 10 -24.44 3.37 0.44
CA LYS A 10 -25.07 2.07 0.71
C LYS A 10 -25.51 1.29 -0.55
N ASN A 11 -24.77 1.43 -1.63
CA ASN A 11 -25.00 0.64 -2.84
C ASN A 11 -24.22 -0.68 -2.81
N SER A 12 -24.66 -1.66 -3.59
CA SER A 12 -23.99 -2.95 -3.73
C SER A 12 -23.69 -3.22 -5.21
N LEU A 13 -22.43 -3.46 -5.53
CA LEU A 13 -21.98 -3.82 -6.87
C LEU A 13 -21.39 -5.23 -6.84
N ILE A 14 -22.03 -6.19 -7.53
CA ILE A 14 -21.64 -7.60 -7.50
C ILE A 14 -21.48 -8.10 -8.92
N LYS A 15 -20.42 -8.88 -9.20
CA LYS A 15 -20.17 -9.51 -10.51
C LYS A 15 -20.32 -8.53 -11.68
N SER A 16 -19.84 -7.32 -11.47
CA SER A 16 -19.90 -6.24 -12.44
C SER A 16 -18.51 -5.91 -12.93
N ARG A 17 -18.40 -5.09 -13.98
CA ARG A 17 -17.08 -4.68 -14.44
C ARG A 17 -16.46 -3.70 -13.44
N ASP A 18 -16.97 -2.47 -13.42
CA ASP A 18 -16.38 -1.36 -12.67
C ASP A 18 -17.46 -0.41 -12.09
N MET A 19 -17.30 0.08 -10.86
CA MET A 19 -17.93 1.34 -10.44
C MET A 19 -17.01 2.49 -10.84
N VAL A 20 -17.47 3.38 -11.72
CA VAL A 20 -16.61 4.43 -12.29
C VAL A 20 -17.07 5.83 -11.90
N VAL A 21 -16.15 6.60 -11.31
CA VAL A 21 -16.28 8.02 -11.02
C VAL A 21 -15.36 8.77 -11.98
N TRP A 22 -15.94 9.47 -12.97
CA TRP A 22 -15.19 10.06 -14.08
C TRP A 22 -15.47 11.56 -14.20
N TYR A 23 -14.42 12.40 -14.17
CA TYR A 23 -14.54 13.87 -14.25
C TYR A 23 -15.56 14.42 -13.25
N SER A 24 -15.51 13.91 -12.02
CA SER A 24 -16.55 14.10 -11.01
C SER A 24 -15.86 14.42 -9.67
N HIS A 25 -16.21 15.56 -9.09
CA HIS A 25 -15.52 16.15 -7.93
C HIS A 25 -16.44 16.33 -6.74
N GLY A 26 -15.89 16.41 -5.53
CA GLY A 26 -16.68 16.72 -4.33
C GLY A 26 -17.66 15.62 -3.91
N ASN A 27 -17.57 14.42 -4.49
CA ASN A 27 -18.55 13.36 -4.22
C ASN A 27 -18.24 12.62 -2.92
N GLU A 28 -19.29 12.19 -2.25
CA GLU A 28 -19.22 11.30 -1.10
C GLU A 28 -19.57 9.87 -1.52
N ILE A 29 -18.60 8.96 -1.43
CA ILE A 29 -18.76 7.53 -1.72
C ILE A 29 -18.67 6.79 -0.38
N ILE A 30 -19.82 6.46 0.21
CA ILE A 30 -19.93 6.06 1.61
C ILE A 30 -20.62 4.71 1.80
N GLU A 31 -20.04 3.82 2.60
CA GLU A 31 -20.70 2.56 3.03
C GLU A 31 -21.17 1.68 1.85
N ASN A 32 -20.53 1.78 0.68
CA ASN A 32 -20.84 0.93 -0.45
C ASN A 32 -20.12 -0.41 -0.34
N TYR A 33 -20.67 -1.41 -1.02
CA TYR A 33 -20.15 -2.76 -1.08
C TYR A 33 -19.82 -3.13 -2.53
N GLY A 34 -18.70 -3.85 -2.72
CA GLY A 34 -18.28 -4.33 -4.03
C GLY A 34 -17.63 -5.71 -3.97
N GLU A 35 -18.08 -6.62 -4.83
CA GLU A 35 -17.61 -8.01 -4.84
C GLU A 35 -17.52 -8.61 -6.25
N HIS A 36 -16.46 -9.36 -6.51
CA HIS A 36 -16.23 -10.03 -7.81
C HIS A 36 -16.28 -9.07 -9.00
N CYS A 37 -15.78 -7.85 -8.82
CA CYS A 37 -15.65 -6.86 -9.87
C CYS A 37 -14.20 -6.80 -10.38
N ARG A 38 -13.99 -6.22 -11.57
CA ARG A 38 -12.64 -5.89 -12.00
C ARG A 38 -12.11 -4.73 -11.14
N TYR A 39 -12.79 -3.60 -11.15
CA TYR A 39 -12.56 -2.51 -10.19
C TYR A 39 -13.79 -2.32 -9.31
N SER A 40 -13.64 -2.50 -8.00
CA SER A 40 -14.75 -2.20 -7.09
C SER A 40 -15.08 -0.71 -7.06
N LEU A 41 -14.06 0.16 -7.16
CA LEU A 41 -14.21 1.59 -7.31
C LEU A 41 -13.04 2.17 -8.11
N HIS A 42 -13.35 2.89 -9.18
CA HIS A 42 -12.37 3.42 -10.12
C HIS A 42 -12.60 4.92 -10.37
N PHE A 43 -11.58 5.73 -10.09
CA PHE A 43 -11.59 7.17 -10.32
C PHE A 43 -10.70 7.54 -11.51
N MET A 44 -11.26 8.35 -12.42
CA MET A 44 -10.55 8.91 -13.56
C MET A 44 -10.77 10.42 -13.59
N TYR A 45 -9.72 11.20 -13.37
CA TYR A 45 -9.76 12.67 -13.34
C TYR A 45 -10.82 13.21 -12.36
N ALA A 46 -10.90 12.60 -11.18
CA ALA A 46 -11.95 12.81 -10.19
C ALA A 46 -11.33 13.08 -8.81
N GLY A 47 -11.01 14.36 -8.56
CA GLY A 47 -10.44 14.85 -7.30
C GLY A 47 -11.45 15.38 -6.29
N LYS A 48 -10.98 15.71 -5.08
CA LYS A 48 -11.78 16.25 -3.95
C LYS A 48 -12.93 15.34 -3.51
N ASN A 49 -12.82 14.04 -3.74
CA ASN A 49 -13.84 13.08 -3.33
C ASN A 49 -13.59 12.63 -1.88
N PHE A 50 -14.65 12.19 -1.22
CA PHE A 50 -14.60 11.59 0.11
C PHE A 50 -15.05 10.14 0.05
N VAL A 51 -14.09 9.21 0.17
CA VAL A 51 -14.32 7.77 0.03
C VAL A 51 -14.24 7.13 1.41
N ARG A 52 -15.38 6.79 2.00
CA ARG A 52 -15.41 6.40 3.42
C ARG A 52 -16.18 5.12 3.72
N ASN A 53 -15.60 4.27 4.57
CA ASN A 53 -16.25 3.09 5.14
C ASN A 53 -16.83 2.12 4.09
N ASN A 54 -16.25 2.06 2.89
CA ASN A 54 -16.67 1.10 1.87
C ASN A 54 -16.02 -0.28 2.13
N HIS A 55 -16.69 -1.35 1.70
CA HIS A 55 -16.21 -2.72 1.84
C HIS A 55 -16.09 -3.41 0.49
N TYR A 56 -14.86 -3.70 0.08
CA TYR A 56 -14.54 -4.29 -1.22
C TYR A 56 -13.80 -5.61 -1.05
N LYS A 57 -14.31 -6.69 -1.65
CA LYS A 57 -13.67 -8.01 -1.57
C LYS A 57 -13.69 -8.83 -2.86
N PHE A 58 -12.68 -9.68 -3.04
CA PHE A 58 -12.59 -10.61 -4.16
C PHE A 58 -12.67 -9.93 -5.54
N ASN A 59 -12.13 -8.72 -5.64
CA ASN A 59 -12.07 -7.95 -6.88
C ASN A 59 -10.68 -8.09 -7.51
N SER A 60 -10.50 -7.77 -8.79
CA SER A 60 -9.13 -7.65 -9.32
C SER A 60 -8.40 -6.44 -8.73
N VAL A 61 -9.13 -5.35 -8.51
CA VAL A 61 -8.69 -4.13 -7.84
C VAL A 61 -9.78 -3.62 -6.90
N GLY A 62 -9.42 -3.27 -5.67
CA GLY A 62 -10.35 -2.72 -4.70
C GLY A 62 -10.74 -1.28 -5.01
N ILE A 63 -9.82 -0.35 -4.82
CA ILE A 63 -9.99 1.08 -5.12
C ILE A 63 -8.82 1.53 -5.99
N PHE A 64 -9.09 2.25 -7.07
CA PHE A 64 -8.03 2.79 -7.92
C PHE A 64 -8.27 4.26 -8.24
N PHE A 65 -7.27 5.09 -7.95
CA PHE A 65 -7.30 6.53 -8.20
C PHE A 65 -6.33 6.91 -9.30
N MET A 66 -6.83 7.58 -10.34
CA MET A 66 -6.01 7.99 -11.48
C MET A 66 -6.17 9.48 -11.78
N TYR A 67 -5.05 10.15 -12.00
CA TYR A 67 -5.00 11.51 -12.57
C TYR A 67 -5.81 12.54 -11.78
N SER A 68 -5.75 12.47 -10.45
CA SER A 68 -6.68 13.14 -9.55
C SER A 68 -5.96 13.82 -8.40
N LYS A 69 -6.64 14.73 -7.70
CA LYS A 69 -6.07 15.42 -6.52
C LYS A 69 -7.00 15.51 -5.33
N ASP A 70 -6.46 15.79 -4.16
CA ASP A 70 -7.19 16.25 -2.97
C ASP A 70 -8.25 15.28 -2.43
N THR A 71 -8.18 14.00 -2.78
CA THR A 71 -9.18 13.01 -2.33
C THR A 71 -8.76 12.42 -0.99
N VAL A 72 -9.74 12.23 -0.12
CA VAL A 72 -9.55 11.58 1.18
C VAL A 72 -10.28 10.23 1.15
N ALA A 73 -9.52 9.15 1.32
CA ALA A 73 -10.05 7.80 1.44
C ALA A 73 -9.79 7.27 2.85
N THR A 74 -10.85 7.02 3.62
CA THR A 74 -10.71 6.65 5.03
C THR A 74 -11.67 5.57 5.53
N GLY A 75 -11.19 4.71 6.42
CA GLY A 75 -12.02 3.67 7.03
C GLY A 75 -12.48 2.57 6.07
N ASN A 76 -11.96 2.53 4.84
CA ASN A 76 -12.35 1.52 3.87
C ASN A 76 -11.69 0.18 4.19
N VAL A 77 -12.37 -0.90 3.87
CA VAL A 77 -11.84 -2.26 3.97
C VAL A 77 -11.73 -2.84 2.58
N VAL A 78 -10.50 -3.17 2.16
CA VAL A 78 -10.23 -3.83 0.89
C VAL A 78 -9.53 -5.16 1.16
N LYS A 79 -10.16 -6.26 0.73
CA LYS A 79 -9.61 -7.58 0.98
C LYS A 79 -9.63 -8.53 -0.20
N SER A 80 -8.64 -9.41 -0.24
CA SER A 80 -8.62 -10.53 -1.18
C SER A 80 -8.68 -10.10 -2.65
N SER A 81 -8.03 -8.98 -3.00
CA SER A 81 -7.75 -8.65 -4.39
C SER A 81 -6.58 -9.51 -4.88
N LEU A 82 -6.87 -10.56 -5.64
CA LEU A 82 -5.89 -11.58 -6.06
C LEU A 82 -5.74 -11.63 -7.58
N GLY A 83 -4.74 -12.38 -8.05
CA GLY A 83 -4.44 -12.56 -9.47
C GLY A 83 -3.41 -11.55 -10.01
N ALA A 84 -3.28 -11.49 -11.34
CA ALA A 84 -2.20 -10.74 -12.01
C ALA A 84 -2.18 -9.23 -11.72
N THR A 85 -3.32 -8.63 -11.38
CA THR A 85 -3.39 -7.24 -10.89
C THR A 85 -3.40 -7.23 -9.37
N GLY A 86 -4.41 -7.83 -8.75
CA GLY A 86 -4.45 -8.11 -7.30
C GLY A 86 -4.19 -6.91 -6.38
N MET A 87 -4.64 -5.72 -6.76
CA MET A 87 -4.36 -4.47 -6.02
C MET A 87 -5.44 -4.18 -4.98
N GLY A 88 -5.03 -3.81 -3.76
CA GLY A 88 -5.91 -3.32 -2.72
C GLY A 88 -6.36 -1.89 -3.04
N ILE A 89 -5.49 -0.92 -2.76
CA ILE A 89 -5.69 0.49 -3.09
C ILE A 89 -4.55 0.96 -3.99
N GLY A 90 -4.87 1.42 -5.18
CA GLY A 90 -3.88 1.90 -6.14
C GLY A 90 -3.98 3.40 -6.42
N LEU A 91 -2.82 4.02 -6.62
CA LEU A 91 -2.63 5.41 -6.99
C LEU A 91 -1.85 5.47 -8.31
N LYS A 92 -2.32 6.26 -9.26
CA LYS A 92 -1.58 6.58 -10.48
C LYS A 92 -1.69 8.06 -10.79
N ASP A 93 -0.55 8.73 -10.84
CA ASP A 93 -0.45 10.15 -11.16
C ASP A 93 -1.42 11.01 -10.31
N VAL A 94 -1.45 10.78 -8.99
CA VAL A 94 -2.31 11.55 -8.06
C VAL A 94 -1.47 12.44 -7.15
N SER A 95 -2.08 13.50 -6.60
CA SER A 95 -1.38 14.42 -5.69
C SER A 95 -2.27 14.91 -4.55
N ASN A 96 -1.70 15.21 -3.39
CA ASN A 96 -2.42 15.72 -2.23
C ASN A 96 -3.50 14.75 -1.69
N PHE A 97 -3.27 13.45 -1.80
CA PHE A 97 -4.21 12.42 -1.34
C PHE A 97 -4.00 12.06 0.13
N THR A 98 -5.09 11.82 0.85
CA THR A 98 -5.02 11.25 2.22
C THR A 98 -5.68 9.88 2.26
N LEU A 99 -4.88 8.83 2.41
CA LEU A 99 -5.31 7.45 2.66
C LEU A 99 -5.15 7.16 4.16
N LYS A 100 -6.25 7.22 4.91
CA LYS A 100 -6.20 7.18 6.36
C LYS A 100 -7.05 6.08 6.98
N ASN A 101 -6.53 5.33 7.95
CA ASN A 101 -7.30 4.34 8.72
C ASN A 101 -8.02 3.30 7.85
N ASN A 102 -7.50 2.97 6.67
CA ASN A 102 -8.03 1.90 5.84
C ASN A 102 -7.46 0.55 6.31
N THR A 103 -8.20 -0.52 6.07
CA THR A 103 -7.74 -1.90 6.30
C THR A 103 -7.57 -2.59 4.96
N VAL A 104 -6.33 -2.92 4.62
CA VAL A 104 -5.93 -3.50 3.34
C VAL A 104 -5.29 -4.85 3.61
N LEU A 105 -6.01 -5.93 3.33
CA LEU A 105 -5.57 -7.28 3.72
C LEU A 105 -5.75 -8.38 2.69
N TYR A 106 -4.83 -9.34 2.66
CA TYR A 106 -4.87 -10.49 1.75
C TYR A 106 -4.89 -10.12 0.25
N ASN A 107 -4.28 -9.00 -0.12
CA ASN A 107 -4.14 -8.60 -1.53
C ASN A 107 -2.78 -9.06 -2.07
N ALA A 108 -2.66 -9.23 -3.38
CA ALA A 108 -1.35 -9.45 -3.99
C ALA A 108 -0.45 -8.21 -3.79
N GLN A 109 -1.03 -7.02 -3.95
CA GLN A 109 -0.41 -5.73 -3.68
C GLN A 109 -1.34 -4.93 -2.78
N GLY A 110 -0.92 -4.58 -1.57
CA GLY A 110 -1.73 -3.83 -0.61
C GLY A 110 -2.00 -2.41 -1.12
N PHE A 111 -0.98 -1.57 -1.04
CA PHE A 111 -0.95 -0.26 -1.69
C PHE A 111 -0.05 -0.33 -2.93
N TYR A 112 -0.59 0.07 -4.08
CA TYR A 112 0.17 0.22 -5.32
C TYR A 112 0.33 1.71 -5.64
N ILE A 113 1.56 2.21 -5.67
CA ILE A 113 1.87 3.63 -5.79
C ILE A 113 2.65 3.84 -7.07
N ASP A 114 1.98 4.32 -8.12
CA ASP A 114 2.56 4.59 -9.43
C ASP A 114 2.68 6.10 -9.64
N ARG A 115 3.94 6.56 -9.77
CA ARG A 115 4.32 7.96 -10.00
C ARG A 115 3.46 8.95 -9.20
N SER A 116 3.38 8.71 -7.91
CA SER A 116 2.51 9.46 -7.00
C SER A 116 3.29 9.83 -5.73
N PRO A 117 3.34 11.11 -5.33
CA PRO A 117 2.68 12.27 -5.91
C PRO A 117 3.17 12.63 -7.32
N PHE A 118 2.27 13.17 -8.14
CA PHE A 118 2.60 13.57 -9.52
C PHE A 118 3.06 15.02 -9.61
N GLU A 119 2.50 15.89 -8.78
CA GLU A 119 2.79 17.33 -8.82
C GLU A 119 3.98 17.67 -7.92
N PRO A 120 4.89 18.53 -8.39
CA PRO A 120 5.98 19.04 -7.56
C PRO A 120 5.44 19.65 -6.26
N ASP A 121 6.21 19.52 -5.19
CA ASP A 121 5.93 20.11 -3.87
C ASP A 121 4.60 19.64 -3.22
N THR A 122 4.05 18.52 -3.68
CA THR A 122 2.88 17.87 -3.06
C THR A 122 3.27 16.57 -2.38
N HIS A 123 2.43 16.14 -1.42
CA HIS A 123 2.60 14.89 -0.71
C HIS A 123 1.33 14.05 -0.84
N ASN A 124 1.47 12.73 -0.71
CA ASN A 124 0.35 11.85 -0.42
C ASN A 124 0.59 11.25 0.97
N TRP A 125 -0.46 11.24 1.78
CA TRP A 125 -0.40 10.79 3.17
C TRP A 125 -1.04 9.40 3.30
N ILE A 126 -0.23 8.42 3.69
CA ILE A 126 -0.67 7.06 3.99
C ILE A 126 -0.52 6.88 5.50
N ILE A 127 -1.61 7.13 6.24
CA ILE A 127 -1.56 7.30 7.70
C ILE A 127 -2.49 6.35 8.45
N GLY A 128 -1.99 5.67 9.48
CA GLY A 128 -2.84 4.90 10.39
C GLY A 128 -3.54 3.70 9.75
N ASN A 129 -3.09 3.25 8.58
CA ASN A 129 -3.70 2.13 7.87
C ASN A 129 -3.23 0.80 8.48
N LYS A 130 -4.08 -0.22 8.36
CA LYS A 130 -3.74 -1.61 8.67
C LYS A 130 -3.43 -2.33 7.36
N ILE A 131 -2.16 -2.63 7.12
CA ILE A 131 -1.66 -3.27 5.89
C ILE A 131 -1.22 -4.69 6.27
N LEU A 132 -2.15 -5.62 6.14
CA LEU A 132 -2.06 -6.92 6.81
C LEU A 132 -2.04 -8.08 5.82
N TYR A 133 -1.09 -8.99 5.94
CA TYR A 133 -1.11 -10.27 5.22
C TYR A 133 -1.23 -10.15 3.69
N ASN A 134 -0.66 -9.11 3.10
CA ASN A 134 -0.57 -8.96 1.65
C ASN A 134 0.70 -9.65 1.13
N SER A 135 0.74 -10.03 -0.14
CA SER A 135 2.01 -10.49 -0.73
C SER A 135 3.04 -9.37 -0.81
N GLU A 136 2.58 -8.13 -1.00
CA GLU A 136 3.39 -6.91 -0.97
C GLU A 136 2.59 -5.86 -0.19
N ALA A 137 3.13 -5.27 0.89
CA ALA A 137 2.41 -4.24 1.63
C ALA A 137 2.34 -2.92 0.83
N LEU A 138 3.51 -2.42 0.43
CA LEU A 138 3.66 -1.21 -0.39
C LEU A 138 4.47 -1.55 -1.63
N HIS A 139 3.84 -1.41 -2.80
CA HIS A 139 4.48 -1.57 -4.09
C HIS A 139 4.67 -0.19 -4.73
N PHE A 140 5.92 0.22 -4.92
CA PHE A 140 6.28 1.43 -5.63
C PHE A 140 6.58 1.09 -7.09
N HIS A 141 5.81 1.72 -7.98
CA HIS A 141 6.03 1.69 -9.41
C HIS A 141 6.37 3.10 -9.92
N SER A 142 7.21 3.15 -10.94
CA SER A 142 7.82 4.38 -11.43
C SER A 142 8.49 5.20 -10.31
N LEU A 143 8.86 6.44 -10.63
CA LEU A 143 9.42 7.37 -9.66
C LEU A 143 8.32 7.91 -8.72
N SER A 144 8.27 7.41 -7.50
CA SER A 144 7.29 7.78 -6.45
C SER A 144 8.00 8.24 -5.18
N GLU A 145 8.24 9.54 -5.08
CA GLU A 145 8.96 10.24 -4.00
C GLU A 145 7.98 11.07 -3.16
N ASN A 146 8.37 11.66 -2.02
CA ASN A 146 7.52 12.61 -1.26
C ASN A 146 6.16 12.08 -0.74
N ASN A 147 5.97 10.76 -0.63
CA ASN A 147 4.89 10.20 0.16
C ASN A 147 5.25 10.29 1.65
N ILE A 148 4.24 10.48 2.50
CA ILE A 148 4.36 10.45 3.95
C ILE A 148 3.64 9.20 4.45
N ILE A 149 4.40 8.20 4.88
CA ILE A 149 3.94 6.89 5.32
C ILE A 149 4.16 6.80 6.82
N LYS A 150 3.08 6.99 7.58
CA LYS A 150 3.17 7.24 9.01
C LYS A 150 2.14 6.50 9.84
N ASP A 151 2.54 6.03 11.02
CA ASP A 151 1.64 5.42 12.01
C ASP A 151 0.84 4.20 11.47
N ASN A 152 1.29 3.55 10.40
CA ASN A 152 0.63 2.37 9.86
C ASN A 152 1.01 1.12 10.66
N ILE A 153 0.14 0.12 10.65
CA ILE A 153 0.43 -1.24 11.11
C ILE A 153 0.73 -2.08 9.89
N ILE A 154 2.00 -2.47 9.73
CA ILE A 154 2.49 -3.32 8.65
C ILE A 154 2.83 -4.67 9.29
N MET A 155 2.04 -5.69 8.97
CA MET A 155 2.15 -6.99 9.63
C MET A 155 1.76 -8.15 8.72
N GLY A 156 2.53 -9.22 8.79
CA GLY A 156 2.26 -10.51 8.17
C GLY A 156 2.38 -10.48 6.64
N ASN A 157 2.92 -9.40 6.07
CA ASN A 157 3.14 -9.30 4.64
C ASN A 157 4.35 -10.15 4.24
N ILE A 158 4.35 -10.65 3.00
CA ILE A 158 5.49 -11.42 2.47
C ILE A 158 6.68 -10.49 2.20
N GLU A 159 6.42 -9.39 1.48
CA GLU A 159 7.37 -8.28 1.33
C GLU A 159 6.71 -7.01 1.85
N ASP A 160 7.40 -6.28 2.73
CA ASP A 160 6.84 -5.03 3.24
C ASP A 160 6.87 -3.93 2.19
N ILE A 161 8.00 -3.84 1.47
CA ILE A 161 8.25 -2.84 0.44
C ILE A 161 8.81 -3.52 -0.80
N VAL A 162 8.21 -3.23 -1.95
CA VAL A 162 8.75 -3.56 -3.27
C VAL A 162 8.91 -2.27 -4.07
N ASN A 163 10.05 -2.13 -4.76
CA ASN A 163 10.22 -1.13 -5.82
C ASN A 163 10.71 -1.84 -7.08
N ASP A 164 9.99 -1.71 -8.18
CA ASP A 164 10.29 -2.36 -9.47
C ASP A 164 10.97 -1.44 -10.49
N SER A 165 11.28 -0.21 -10.09
CA SER A 165 11.80 0.85 -10.96
C SER A 165 13.32 0.96 -10.91
N ARG A 166 13.91 1.22 -12.08
CA ARG A 166 15.37 1.40 -12.22
C ARG A 166 15.76 2.74 -11.59
N GLY A 167 16.57 2.70 -10.52
CA GLY A 167 17.00 3.90 -9.80
C GLY A 167 16.11 4.25 -8.61
N SER A 168 15.70 3.24 -7.82
CA SER A 168 14.91 3.39 -6.60
C SER A 168 15.29 4.63 -5.79
N LYS A 169 14.32 5.53 -5.64
CA LYS A 169 14.35 6.70 -4.76
C LYS A 169 13.26 6.58 -3.69
N THR A 170 12.93 5.34 -3.31
CA THR A 170 11.95 5.08 -2.24
C THR A 170 12.35 5.75 -0.92
N ASN A 171 13.64 5.94 -0.68
CA ASN A 171 14.20 6.62 0.48
C ASN A 171 13.97 8.15 0.48
N GLU A 172 13.41 8.70 -0.59
CA GLU A 172 12.95 10.10 -0.66
C GLU A 172 11.48 10.25 -0.21
N ASN A 173 10.88 9.18 0.32
CA ASN A 173 9.62 9.22 1.05
C ASN A 173 9.88 9.36 2.55
N GLU A 174 9.00 10.06 3.26
CA GLU A 174 9.05 10.15 4.72
C GLU A 174 8.38 8.93 5.33
N ILE A 175 9.14 8.12 6.07
CA ILE A 175 8.64 6.93 6.75
C ILE A 175 8.96 7.04 8.23
N VAL A 176 7.91 7.07 9.04
CA VAL A 176 8.07 7.35 10.47
C VAL A 176 6.93 6.78 11.31
N GLY A 177 7.25 6.17 12.45
CA GLY A 177 6.23 5.81 13.43
C GLY A 177 5.39 4.60 13.03
N ASN A 178 5.78 3.85 12.00
CA ASN A 178 5.05 2.65 11.60
C ASN A 178 5.43 1.49 12.52
N TYR A 179 4.47 0.60 12.76
CA TYR A 179 4.72 -0.69 13.37
C TYR A 179 5.09 -1.69 12.26
N TRP A 180 6.17 -2.43 12.47
CA TRP A 180 6.66 -3.50 11.61
C TRP A 180 6.77 -4.77 12.44
N ASP A 181 6.12 -5.85 12.03
CA ASP A 181 6.15 -7.11 12.77
C ASP A 181 7.52 -7.81 12.73
N ASN A 182 8.36 -7.46 11.76
CA ASN A 182 9.75 -7.92 11.62
C ASN A 182 10.78 -6.93 12.17
N TYR A 183 10.39 -5.92 12.95
CA TYR A 183 11.34 -5.03 13.61
C TYR A 183 12.11 -5.78 14.71
N GLU A 184 13.43 -5.91 14.55
CA GLU A 184 14.31 -6.66 15.46
C GLU A 184 15.02 -5.78 16.52
N GLY A 185 14.67 -4.49 16.61
CA GLY A 185 15.29 -3.56 17.56
C GLY A 185 14.69 -3.61 18.97
N PHE A 186 15.21 -2.75 19.84
CA PHE A 186 14.82 -2.67 21.26
C PHE A 186 14.23 -1.30 21.60
N ASP A 187 13.41 -1.25 22.65
CA ASP A 187 12.90 -0.04 23.28
C ASP A 187 13.30 -0.11 24.76
N LYS A 188 14.44 0.50 25.11
CA LYS A 188 14.99 0.45 26.48
C LYS A 188 14.32 1.45 27.42
N ASN A 189 13.83 2.57 26.91
CA ASN A 189 13.24 3.64 27.72
C ASN A 189 11.72 3.45 27.94
N GLY A 190 11.10 2.52 27.22
CA GLY A 190 9.70 2.10 27.36
C GLY A 190 8.69 3.05 26.71
N ASP A 191 9.12 3.89 25.76
CA ASP A 191 8.25 4.89 25.11
C ASP A 191 7.51 4.38 23.86
N ASN A 192 7.65 3.09 23.55
CA ASN A 192 7.12 2.41 22.36
C ASN A 192 7.74 2.89 21.03
N ILE A 193 8.88 3.58 21.07
CA ILE A 193 9.69 3.92 19.91
C ILE A 193 10.97 3.09 19.96
N GLY A 194 11.33 2.47 18.85
CA GLY A 194 12.56 1.71 18.75
C GLY A 194 13.81 2.59 18.87
N ASP A 195 14.77 2.18 19.71
CA ASP A 195 16.06 2.85 19.90
C ASP A 195 16.94 2.82 18.65
N THR A 196 16.63 1.95 17.68
CA THR A 196 17.33 1.84 16.40
C THR A 196 16.37 1.96 15.21
N PRO A 197 16.78 2.58 14.09
CA PRO A 197 15.94 2.66 12.90
C PRO A 197 15.61 1.28 12.32
N HIS A 198 14.41 1.12 11.77
CA HIS A 198 14.04 -0.03 10.96
C HIS A 198 14.46 0.23 9.51
N LYS A 199 15.34 -0.60 8.94
CA LYS A 199 15.87 -0.43 7.58
C LYS A 199 15.41 -1.55 6.67
N VAL A 200 14.89 -1.19 5.51
CA VAL A 200 14.43 -2.16 4.51
C VAL A 200 15.41 -2.17 3.34
N TYR A 201 15.85 -3.38 2.99
CA TYR A 201 16.77 -3.63 1.90
C TYR A 201 16.16 -4.64 0.93
N GLN A 202 16.37 -4.42 -0.36
CA GLN A 202 16.07 -5.37 -1.42
C GLN A 202 17.36 -6.09 -1.82
N TYR A 203 17.35 -7.41 -1.72
CA TYR A 203 18.49 -8.24 -2.08
C TYR A 203 18.30 -8.79 -3.50
N ALA A 204 19.35 -8.74 -4.31
CA ALA A 204 19.29 -9.12 -5.73
C ALA A 204 19.01 -10.62 -5.95
N ASP A 205 19.22 -11.44 -4.92
CA ASP A 205 19.02 -12.88 -4.88
C ASP A 205 17.62 -13.28 -4.38
N GLN A 206 16.69 -12.33 -4.19
CA GLN A 206 15.27 -12.65 -4.04
C GLN A 206 14.72 -13.17 -5.38
N LEU A 207 14.90 -14.47 -5.62
CA LEU A 207 14.45 -15.20 -6.81
C LEU A 207 12.98 -14.93 -7.15
N TRP A 208 12.14 -14.66 -6.14
CA TRP A 208 10.71 -14.45 -6.28
C TRP A 208 10.29 -13.04 -6.68
N VAL A 209 11.15 -12.04 -6.55
CA VAL A 209 10.90 -10.70 -7.10
C VAL A 209 10.86 -10.76 -8.63
N TYR A 210 11.73 -11.59 -9.21
CA TYR A 210 11.83 -11.77 -10.67
C TYR A 210 11.06 -12.99 -11.18
N ASN A 211 10.64 -13.90 -10.31
CA ASN A 211 9.84 -15.06 -10.65
C ASN A 211 8.65 -15.25 -9.67
N PRO A 212 7.46 -14.75 -10.01
CA PRO A 212 6.28 -14.81 -9.14
C PRO A 212 5.92 -16.22 -8.66
N ASP A 213 6.23 -17.27 -9.43
CA ASP A 213 5.92 -18.66 -9.07
C ASP A 213 6.71 -19.12 -7.84
N VAL A 214 7.89 -18.54 -7.60
CA VAL A 214 8.72 -18.86 -6.42
C VAL A 214 8.08 -18.32 -5.13
N LYS A 215 7.22 -17.28 -5.19
CA LYS A 215 6.50 -16.76 -4.02
C LYS A 215 5.63 -17.82 -3.34
N PHE A 216 5.18 -18.82 -4.08
CA PHE A 216 4.42 -19.94 -3.53
C PHE A 216 5.16 -20.66 -2.38
N PHE A 217 6.49 -20.68 -2.42
CA PHE A 217 7.33 -21.38 -1.44
C PHE A 217 7.80 -20.49 -0.29
N TYR A 218 7.32 -19.24 -0.17
CA TYR A 218 7.87 -18.26 0.78
C TYR A 218 7.88 -18.76 2.24
N GLY A 219 6.84 -19.47 2.67
CA GLY A 219 6.76 -20.06 4.01
C GLY A 219 7.52 -21.38 4.19
N SER A 220 8.28 -21.82 3.19
CA SER A 220 9.02 -23.08 3.26
C SER A 220 10.38 -22.90 3.97
N PRO A 221 10.89 -23.93 4.68
CA PRO A 221 12.21 -23.89 5.30
C PRO A 221 13.36 -23.58 4.32
N VAL A 222 13.20 -23.96 3.05
CA VAL A 222 14.20 -23.72 2.01
C VAL A 222 14.35 -22.23 1.72
N ILE A 223 13.24 -21.51 1.56
CA ILE A 223 13.27 -20.05 1.34
C ILE A 223 13.78 -19.33 2.59
N SER A 224 13.39 -19.75 3.80
CA SER A 224 13.93 -19.18 5.04
C SER A 224 15.45 -19.32 5.16
N LEU A 225 16.01 -20.48 4.79
CA LEU A 225 17.45 -20.71 4.76
C LEU A 225 18.16 -19.84 3.71
N LEU A 226 17.60 -19.74 2.50
CA LEU A 226 18.15 -18.88 1.45
C LEU A 226 18.14 -17.41 1.89
N ASN A 227 17.05 -16.92 2.50
CA ASN A 227 16.96 -15.57 3.07
C ASN A 227 18.03 -15.31 4.14
N PHE A 228 18.28 -16.29 5.01
CA PHE A 228 19.33 -16.18 6.02
C PHE A 228 20.73 -16.08 5.39
N LEU A 229 21.03 -16.91 4.39
CA LEU A 229 22.29 -16.86 3.67
C LEU A 229 22.48 -15.55 2.90
N ALA A 230 21.42 -15.04 2.25
CA ALA A 230 21.40 -13.76 1.57
C ALA A 230 21.73 -12.59 2.52
N LYS A 231 21.19 -12.62 3.74
CA LYS A 231 21.49 -11.61 4.78
C LYS A 231 22.92 -11.72 5.32
N LEU A 232 23.45 -12.94 5.49
CA LEU A 232 24.80 -13.17 6.02
C LEU A 232 25.92 -12.87 5.03
N ALA A 233 25.76 -13.28 3.77
CA ALA A 233 26.79 -13.22 2.74
C ALA A 233 26.17 -12.87 1.38
N PRO A 234 25.69 -11.63 1.21
CA PRO A 234 25.03 -11.23 -0.02
C PRO A 234 26.03 -11.23 -1.19
N PHE A 235 25.65 -11.87 -2.30
CA PHE A 235 26.48 -11.95 -3.51
C PHE A 235 26.67 -10.60 -4.22
N SER A 236 25.81 -9.64 -3.93
CA SER A 236 25.89 -8.26 -4.40
C SER A 236 25.43 -7.30 -3.30
N LYS A 237 25.84 -6.04 -3.37
CA LYS A 237 25.41 -5.05 -2.38
C LYS A 237 23.88 -4.90 -2.45
N PRO A 238 23.13 -5.10 -1.35
CA PRO A 238 21.69 -4.95 -1.37
C PRO A 238 21.32 -3.48 -1.63
N LEU A 239 20.19 -3.30 -2.32
CA LEU A 239 19.62 -1.99 -2.59
C LEU A 239 18.89 -1.51 -1.33
N PHE A 240 19.33 -0.38 -0.79
CA PHE A 240 18.61 0.28 0.28
C PHE A 240 17.31 0.86 -0.27
N LEU A 241 16.17 0.48 0.31
CA LEU A 241 14.87 1.01 -0.09
C LEU A 241 14.49 2.19 0.79
N LEU A 242 14.48 2.02 2.11
CA LEU A 242 14.04 3.05 3.05
C LEU A 242 14.44 2.75 4.49
N GLU A 243 14.24 3.74 5.35
CA GLU A 243 14.35 3.59 6.80
C GLU A 243 13.19 4.29 7.51
N ASP A 244 12.63 3.63 8.53
CA ASP A 244 11.79 4.26 9.55
C ASP A 244 12.68 4.62 10.74
N GLN A 245 12.82 5.91 11.00
CA GLN A 245 13.68 6.42 12.07
C GLN A 245 13.09 6.24 13.47
N LYS A 246 11.77 6.04 13.57
CA LYS A 246 11.06 5.93 14.84
C LYS A 246 10.04 4.79 14.78
N PRO A 247 10.46 3.55 14.49
CA PRO A 247 9.54 2.43 14.35
C PRO A 247 8.85 2.17 15.68
N LYS A 248 7.57 1.79 15.65
CA LYS A 248 6.84 1.37 16.86
C LYS A 248 7.16 -0.07 17.20
N VAL A 249 7.38 -0.37 18.47
CA VAL A 249 7.76 -1.72 18.93
C VAL A 249 6.54 -2.62 19.18
N LYS A 250 5.39 -2.04 19.53
CA LYS A 250 4.15 -2.76 19.88
C LYS A 250 2.91 -1.99 19.43
N ILE A 251 1.86 -2.74 19.13
CA ILE A 251 0.54 -2.22 18.78
C ILE A 251 -0.24 -1.93 20.06
N GLU A 252 -0.87 -0.77 20.16
CA GLU A 252 -1.83 -0.47 21.21
C GLU A 252 -3.12 -1.26 20.97
N GLY A 253 -3.52 -2.08 21.95
CA GLY A 253 -4.68 -2.99 21.88
C GLY A 253 -6.03 -2.31 22.07
#